data_AF-A0AAN4Q3U7-F1
#
_entry.id   AF-A0AAN4Q3U7-F1
#
_cell.length_a   1.000
_cell.length_b   1.000
_cell.length_c   1.000
_cell.angle_alpha   90.00
_cell.angle_beta   90.00
_cell.angle_gamma   90.00
#
_symmetry.space_group_name_H-M   'P 1'
#
loop_
_entity.id
_entity.type
_entity.pdbx_description
1 polymer ?
#
loop_
_entity_poly.entity_id
_entity_poly.type
_entity_poly.pdbx_seq_one_letter_code
_entity_poly.pdbx_strand_id
1 'polypeptide(L)'
;MQNPFWDVGYKNGIAHAKKMAFFITPEWLGSDFCKQEFQWLSETKNKDIKSAFVIFKDVDLKSKDMTSIFNFADIHKSRVMMASTPPESGLNNVKIENSVDLNFKRLLTDRESWELNNFLGD
;
A
#
# COMPACT_ATOMS: atom_id res chain seq x y z
N MET A 1 1.88 -22.86 -1.68
CA MET A 1 2.63 -22.90 -0.39
C MET A 1 3.34 -21.57 -0.25
N GLN A 2 3.04 -20.82 0.82
CA GLN A 2 3.75 -19.59 1.16
C GLN A 2 5.17 -19.94 1.62
N ASN A 3 6.16 -19.26 1.08
CA ASN A 3 7.56 -19.55 1.38
C ASN A 3 7.96 -18.77 2.66
N PRO A 4 8.23 -19.48 3.78
CA PRO A 4 8.38 -18.89 5.10
C PRO A 4 9.59 -17.95 5.22
N PHE A 5 10.55 -18.01 4.29
CA PHE A 5 11.69 -17.10 4.27
C PHE A 5 11.29 -15.67 3.88
N TRP A 6 10.37 -15.52 2.92
CA TRP A 6 9.90 -14.21 2.50
C TRP A 6 9.07 -13.54 3.59
N ASP A 7 8.21 -14.30 4.29
CA ASP A 7 7.42 -13.79 5.42
C ASP A 7 8.28 -13.16 6.52
N VAL A 8 9.42 -13.78 6.85
CA VAL A 8 10.37 -13.24 7.85
C VAL A 8 11.00 -11.94 7.33
N GLY A 9 11.39 -11.90 6.05
CA GLY A 9 11.93 -10.70 5.42
C GLY A 9 10.94 -9.54 5.46
N TYR A 10 9.68 -9.77 5.07
CA TYR A 10 8.62 -8.76 5.08
C TYR A 10 8.29 -8.30 6.51
N LYS A 11 8.11 -9.22 7.46
CA LYS A 11 7.86 -8.88 8.86
C LYS A 11 9.01 -8.06 9.46
N ASN A 12 10.26 -8.42 9.16
CA ASN A 12 11.42 -7.64 9.59
C ASN A 12 11.45 -6.27 8.93
N GLY A 13 11.11 -6.18 7.65
CA GLY A 13 10.97 -4.90 6.94
C GLY A 13 9.95 -3.98 7.62
N ILE A 14 8.76 -4.50 7.92
CA ILE A 14 7.70 -3.77 8.64
C ILE A 14 8.15 -3.37 10.05
N ALA A 15 8.82 -4.28 10.77
CA ALA A 15 9.28 -4.01 12.13
C ALA A 15 10.30 -2.85 12.22
N HIS A 16 11.08 -2.60 11.16
CA HIS A 16 12.10 -1.55 11.13
C HIS A 16 11.73 -0.35 10.26
N ALA A 17 10.61 -0.41 9.55
CA ALA A 17 10.15 0.68 8.72
C ALA A 17 9.66 1.87 9.56
N LYS A 18 10.10 3.07 9.21
CA LYS A 18 9.52 4.31 9.74
C LYS A 18 8.18 4.63 9.09
N LYS A 19 8.04 4.25 7.81
CA LYS A 19 6.90 4.57 6.97
C LYS A 19 6.59 3.41 6.04
N MET A 20 5.31 3.22 5.77
CA MET A 20 4.83 2.22 4.82
C MET A 20 3.67 2.78 4.01
N ALA A 21 3.66 2.53 2.70
CA ALA A 21 2.56 2.90 1.83
C ALA A 21 1.99 1.65 1.18
N PHE A 22 0.67 1.48 1.25
CA PHE A 22 -0.07 0.42 0.58
C PHE A 22 -0.77 1.00 -0.64
N PHE A 23 -0.56 0.37 -1.79
CA PHE A 23 -1.27 0.68 -3.02
C PHE A 23 -2.43 -0.30 -3.15
N ILE A 24 -3.63 0.15 -2.77
CA ILE A 24 -4.83 -0.67 -2.69
C ILE A 24 -5.59 -0.62 -4.01
N THR A 25 -5.74 -1.80 -4.60
CA THR A 25 -6.26 -2.05 -5.94
C THR A 25 -7.21 -3.24 -5.86
N PRO A 26 -8.08 -3.48 -6.86
CA PRO A 26 -8.91 -4.69 -6.87
C PRO A 26 -8.08 -5.97 -6.78
N GLU A 27 -6.93 -6.02 -7.46
CA GLU A 27 -6.01 -7.17 -7.44
C GLU A 27 -5.35 -7.34 -6.07
N TRP A 28 -4.99 -6.24 -5.40
CA TRP A 28 -4.48 -6.27 -4.03
C TRP A 28 -5.53 -6.87 -3.08
N LEU A 29 -6.80 -6.46 -3.20
CA LEU A 29 -7.90 -7.02 -2.40
C LEU A 29 -8.21 -8.48 -2.77
N GLY A 30 -7.92 -8.91 -3.99
CA GLY A 30 -8.02 -10.30 -4.41
C GLY A 30 -6.86 -11.18 -3.93
N SER A 31 -5.78 -10.60 -3.40
CA SER A 31 -4.55 -11.30 -3.06
C SER A 31 -4.47 -11.61 -1.56
N ASP A 32 -4.46 -12.91 -1.23
CA ASP A 32 -4.25 -13.38 0.15
C ASP A 32 -2.91 -12.92 0.73
N PHE A 33 -1.87 -12.83 -0.11
CA PHE A 33 -0.56 -12.36 0.31
C PHE A 33 -0.59 -10.88 0.73
N CYS A 34 -1.23 -10.02 -0.07
CA CYS A 34 -1.36 -8.60 0.22
C CYS A 34 -2.19 -8.34 1.48
N LYS A 35 -3.25 -9.12 1.68
CA LYS A 35 -4.04 -9.12 2.92
C LYS A 35 -3.20 -9.52 4.13
N GLN A 36 -2.32 -10.49 3.96
CA GLN A 36 -1.41 -10.92 5.01
C GLN A 36 -0.34 -9.86 5.33
N GLU A 37 0.16 -9.12 4.36
CA GLU A 37 1.05 -7.97 4.60
C GLU A 37 0.37 -6.91 5.48
N PHE A 38 -0.91 -6.61 5.22
CA PHE A 38 -1.69 -5.72 6.06
C PHE A 38 -1.89 -6.28 7.49
N GLN A 39 -2.11 -7.59 7.62
CA GLN A 39 -2.15 -8.25 8.92
C GLN A 39 -0.82 -8.13 9.67
N TRP A 40 0.33 -8.26 8.99
CA TRP A 40 1.62 -8.09 9.63
C TRP A 40 1.86 -6.65 10.08
N LEU A 41 1.37 -5.65 9.33
CA LEU A 41 1.36 -4.27 9.81
C LEU A 41 0.51 -4.13 11.07
N SER A 42 -0.68 -4.74 11.13
CA SER A 42 -1.56 -4.58 12.30
C SER A 42 -1.02 -5.27 13.55
N GLU A 43 -0.28 -6.37 13.38
CA GLU A 43 0.31 -7.16 14.46
C GLU A 43 1.72 -6.69 14.87
N THR A 44 2.35 -5.80 14.10
CA THR A 44 3.73 -5.39 14.36
C THR A 44 3.90 -4.74 15.74
N LYS A 45 5.06 -4.99 16.36
CA LYS A 45 5.46 -4.36 17.63
C LYS A 45 5.94 -2.92 17.44
N ASN A 46 6.31 -2.54 16.22
CA ASN A 46 6.69 -1.17 15.89
C ASN A 46 5.44 -0.28 15.85
N LYS A 47 5.15 0.42 16.95
CA LYS A 47 3.98 1.31 17.05
C LYS A 47 4.22 2.70 16.48
N ASP A 48 5.45 3.02 16.10
CA ASP A 48 5.85 4.32 15.55
C ASP A 48 5.77 4.38 14.03
N ILE A 49 5.50 3.23 13.38
CA ILE A 49 5.36 3.16 11.93
C ILE A 49 4.19 4.03 11.45
N LYS A 50 4.49 4.98 10.57
CA LYS A 50 3.45 5.77 9.89
C LYS A 50 3.00 5.01 8.66
N SER A 51 1.69 4.90 8.44
CA SER A 51 1.14 4.21 7.27
C SER A 51 0.33 5.15 6.39
N ALA A 52 0.36 4.89 5.08
CA ALA A 52 -0.50 5.51 4.09
C ALA A 52 -1.19 4.42 3.25
N PHE A 53 -2.48 4.61 2.97
CA PHE A 53 -3.27 3.77 2.08
C PHE A 53 -3.66 4.58 0.85
N VAL A 54 -3.09 4.25 -0.29
CA VAL A 54 -3.38 4.86 -1.59
C VAL A 54 -4.40 3.97 -2.30
N ILE A 55 -5.65 4.39 -2.33
CA ILE A 55 -6.79 3.61 -2.82
C ILE A 55 -7.12 4.05 -4.24
N PHE A 56 -7.04 3.12 -5.19
CA PHE A 56 -7.36 3.40 -6.59
C PHE A 56 -8.87 3.37 -6.87
N LYS A 57 -9.29 4.16 -7.86
CA LYS A 57 -10.71 4.45 -8.19
C LYS A 57 -11.60 3.22 -8.38
N ASP A 58 -11.04 2.11 -8.85
CA ASP A 58 -11.73 0.87 -9.17
C ASP A 58 -11.95 -0.05 -7.96
N VAL A 59 -11.50 0.34 -6.77
CA VAL A 59 -11.67 -0.42 -5.53
C VAL A 59 -13.11 -0.34 -5.02
N ASP A 60 -13.69 -1.51 -4.68
CA ASP A 60 -14.96 -1.56 -3.94
C ASP A 60 -14.76 -1.16 -2.47
N LEU A 61 -15.09 0.10 -2.18
CA LEU A 61 -14.98 0.70 -0.85
C LEU A 61 -15.95 0.09 0.18
N LYS A 62 -16.97 -0.66 -0.25
CA LYS A 62 -17.93 -1.30 0.65
C LYS A 62 -17.52 -2.72 1.07
N SER A 63 -16.40 -3.22 0.55
CA SER A 63 -15.90 -4.54 0.92
C SER A 63 -15.52 -4.60 2.41
N LYS A 64 -15.57 -5.82 2.97
CA LYS A 64 -15.16 -6.08 4.36
C LYS A 64 -13.69 -5.70 4.58
N ASP A 65 -12.84 -6.01 3.59
CA ASP A 65 -11.42 -5.70 3.63
C ASP A 65 -11.18 -4.18 3.69
N MET A 66 -11.89 -3.40 2.87
CA MET A 66 -11.82 -1.94 2.93
C MET A 66 -12.34 -1.37 4.25
N THR A 67 -13.39 -1.98 4.81
CA THR A 67 -13.90 -1.60 6.13
C THR A 67 -12.81 -1.79 7.20
N SER A 68 -12.09 -2.91 7.17
CA SER A 68 -10.97 -3.17 8.07
C SER A 68 -9.82 -2.19 7.89
N ILE A 69 -9.47 -1.87 6.63
CA ILE A 69 -8.41 -0.88 6.32
C ILE A 69 -8.80 0.51 6.85
N PHE A 70 -10.04 0.96 6.63
CA PHE A 70 -10.50 2.26 7.14
C PHE A 70 -10.53 2.32 8.66
N ASN A 71 -11.00 1.27 9.33
CA ASN A 71 -10.98 1.20 10.79
C ASN A 71 -9.56 1.25 11.34
N PHE A 72 -8.63 0.51 10.72
CA PHE A 72 -7.22 0.58 11.08
C PHE A 72 -6.68 1.99 10.88
N ALA A 73 -6.94 2.60 9.73
CA ALA A 73 -6.44 3.93 9.42
C ALA A 73 -6.95 5.00 10.41
N ASP A 74 -8.21 4.90 10.86
CA ASP A 74 -8.74 5.83 11.86
C ASP A 74 -8.10 5.64 13.24
N ILE A 75 -7.96 4.39 13.70
CA ILE A 75 -7.34 4.07 14.99
C ILE A 75 -5.88 4.50 15.02
N HIS A 76 -5.13 4.20 13.96
CA HIS A 76 -3.69 4.41 13.88
C HIS A 76 -3.29 5.74 13.23
N LYS A 77 -4.27 6.59 12.89
CA LYS A 77 -4.08 7.88 12.21
C LYS A 77 -3.23 7.77 10.94
N SER A 78 -3.44 6.68 10.21
CA SER A 78 -2.84 6.45 8.90
C SER A 78 -3.40 7.45 7.88
N ARG A 79 -2.58 7.84 6.91
CA ARG A 79 -3.08 8.66 5.79
C ARG A 79 -3.91 7.77 4.86
N VAL A 80 -5.03 8.30 4.38
CA VAL A 80 -5.85 7.68 3.34
C VAL A 80 -5.90 8.63 2.16
N MET A 81 -5.48 8.15 1.00
CA MET A 81 -5.40 8.92 -0.24
C MET A 81 -6.24 8.23 -1.30
N MET A 82 -7.19 8.94 -1.89
CA MET A 82 -8.01 8.42 -2.99
C MET A 82 -7.36 8.82 -4.31
N ALA A 83 -6.78 7.85 -5.02
CA ALA A 83 -6.21 8.06 -6.34
C ALA A 83 -7.33 8.13 -7.37
N SER A 84 -7.42 9.27 -8.06
CA SER A 84 -8.45 9.58 -9.05
C SER A 84 -8.11 9.04 -10.45
N THR A 85 -6.84 8.69 -10.67
CA THR A 85 -6.32 8.28 -11.97
C THR A 85 -6.71 6.82 -12.29
N PRO A 86 -7.34 6.56 -13.45
CA PRO A 86 -7.59 5.20 -13.90
C PRO A 86 -6.27 4.50 -14.29
N PRO A 87 -6.24 3.16 -14.31
CA PRO A 87 -5.05 2.38 -14.63
C PRO A 87 -4.35 2.75 -15.96
N GLU A 88 -5.07 3.35 -16.92
CA GLU A 88 -4.59 3.50 -18.30
C GLU A 88 -4.23 4.94 -18.74
N SER A 89 -4.45 5.98 -17.91
CA SER A 89 -4.31 7.37 -18.41
C SER A 89 -2.93 8.00 -18.18
N GLY A 90 -2.00 7.86 -19.15
CA GLY A 90 -0.78 8.71 -19.26
C GLY A 90 0.54 8.05 -18.84
N LEU A 91 0.97 7.01 -19.57
CA LEU A 91 2.13 6.16 -19.26
C LEU A 91 3.49 6.91 -19.33
N ASN A 92 4.06 7.30 -18.19
CA ASN A 92 5.51 7.48 -18.06
C ASN A 92 6.10 6.34 -17.21
N ASN A 93 7.19 5.74 -17.69
CA ASN A 93 7.86 4.61 -17.04
C ASN A 93 8.47 5.04 -15.70
N VAL A 94 7.99 4.51 -14.58
CA VAL A 94 8.75 4.47 -13.33
C VAL A 94 9.43 3.10 -13.27
N LYS A 95 10.76 3.09 -13.45
CA LYS A 95 11.59 1.89 -13.22
C LYS A 95 12.30 2.06 -11.88
N ILE A 96 12.19 1.07 -11.01
CA ILE A 96 13.11 0.89 -9.89
C ILE A 96 14.18 -0.10 -10.39
N GLU A 97 15.46 0.28 -10.38
CA GLU A 97 16.53 -0.61 -10.82
C GLU A 97 16.48 -1.94 -10.04
N ASN A 98 16.56 -3.05 -10.77
CA ASN A 98 16.53 -4.43 -10.27
C ASN A 98 15.17 -4.97 -9.77
N SER A 99 14.03 -4.33 -10.05
CA SER A 99 12.72 -4.96 -9.85
C SER A 99 12.31 -5.82 -11.06
N VAL A 100 11.67 -6.98 -10.83
CA VAL A 100 10.91 -7.73 -11.85
C VAL A 100 9.92 -6.77 -12.52
N ASP A 101 9.59 -6.96 -13.81
CA ASP A 101 8.53 -6.21 -14.51
C ASP A 101 7.18 -6.41 -13.78
N LEU A 102 6.96 -5.65 -12.72
CA LEU A 102 5.66 -5.48 -12.11
C LEU A 102 4.89 -4.58 -13.07
N ASN A 103 4.15 -5.20 -13.99
CA ASN A 103 3.29 -4.54 -14.97
C ASN A 103 2.08 -3.82 -14.33
N PHE A 104 2.22 -3.35 -13.09
CA PHE A 104 1.24 -2.54 -12.42
C PHE A 104 1.66 -1.06 -12.48
N LYS A 105 1.43 -0.44 -13.64
CA LYS A 105 1.60 1.00 -13.80
C LYS A 105 0.28 1.67 -13.47
N ARG A 106 0.12 2.08 -12.21
CA ARG A 106 -0.94 3.04 -11.86
C ARG A 106 -0.33 4.41 -11.72
N LEU A 107 -1.06 5.38 -12.25
CA LEU A 107 -0.63 6.76 -12.26
C LEU A 107 -1.26 7.49 -11.09
N LEU A 108 -0.55 8.48 -10.59
CA LEU A 108 -1.05 9.44 -9.62
C LEU A 108 -1.05 10.80 -10.31
N THR A 109 -2.03 11.63 -10.01
CA THR A 109 -1.97 13.05 -10.43
C THR A 109 -0.78 13.73 -9.76
N ASP A 110 -0.30 14.86 -10.29
CA ASP A 110 0.82 15.60 -9.68
C ASP A 110 0.57 15.90 -8.20
N ARG A 111 -0.69 16.22 -7.85
CA ARG A 111 -1.10 16.44 -6.47
C ARG A 111 -1.00 15.17 -5.62
N GLU A 112 -1.54 14.05 -6.08
CA GLU A 112 -1.50 12.77 -5.37
C GLU A 112 -0.05 12.27 -5.19
N SER A 113 0.78 12.43 -6.23
CA SER A 113 2.21 12.11 -6.19
C SER A 113 2.95 13.00 -5.19
N TRP A 114 2.68 14.30 -5.20
CA TRP A 114 3.26 15.24 -4.24
C TRP A 114 2.84 14.92 -2.79
N GLU A 115 1.57 14.62 -2.55
CA GLU A 115 1.07 14.23 -1.23
C GLU A 115 1.72 12.94 -0.70
N LEU A 116 1.89 11.94 -1.58
CA LEU A 116 2.58 10.69 -1.25
C LEU A 116 4.09 10.92 -1.02
N ASN A 117 4.75 11.71 -1.87
CA ASN A 117 6.17 12.00 -1.74
C ASN A 117 6.47 12.79 -0.46
N ASN A 118 5.62 13.75 -0.09
CA ASN A 118 5.74 14.42 1.21
C ASN A 118 5.57 13.43 2.36
N PHE A 119 4.56 12.54 2.25
CA PHE A 119 4.40 11.49 3.25
C PHE A 119 5.66 10.64 3.36
N LEU A 120 6.33 10.26 2.27
CA LEU A 120 7.50 9.40 2.29
C LEU A 120 8.81 10.13 2.65
N GLY A 121 8.96 11.39 2.25
CA GLY A 121 10.18 12.19 2.37
C GLY A 121 10.42 12.85 3.73
N ASP A 122 9.37 13.02 4.55
CA ASP A 122 9.50 13.48 5.96
C ASP A 122 10.15 12.43 6.88
#